data_AF-A0A359CFV5-F1
#
_entry.id   AF-A0A359CFV5-F1
#
_cell.length_a   1.000
_cell.length_b   1.000
_cell.length_c   1.000
_cell.angle_alpha   90.00
_cell.angle_beta   90.00
_cell.angle_gamma   90.00
#
_symmetry.space_group_name_H-M   'P 1'
#
loop_
_entity.id
_entity.type
_entity.pdbx_description
1 polymer ?
#
loop_
_entity_poly.entity_id
_entity_poly.type
_entity_poly.pdbx_seq_one_letter_code
_entity_poly.pdbx_strand_id
1 'polypeptide(L)'
;SELTYINVSGNTDAPFEIPADLYNQLTTKEGVIAGNSNPEPEDDKYILNDKAFGEYLIHNSKLEAGDGNKLPEGIAFESDGNIILDKKIAVTVNILYLVKDNARMKELEAAGVQTANQKIASLDGIQFFTNVTEIKLTSNQLTGKLDLSMLTKLTTLEMNSNFVNELIVPPSLTRLRYAASTSDSAPDNRWLISIDLSKNPTINHIHLPNHHLTKDGFKLPGTFSELTYINVSGNTDAPFTIPAALFGQLETKDGVISE
;
A
#
# COMPACT_ATOMS: atom_id res chain seq x y z
N SER A 1 -18.36 -9.34 19.15
CA SER A 1 -18.13 -9.34 20.61
C SER A 1 -16.89 -8.51 20.85
N GLU A 2 -16.97 -7.47 21.66
CA GLU A 2 -15.80 -6.67 22.03
C GLU A 2 -14.93 -7.44 23.03
N LEU A 3 -13.61 -7.27 22.94
CA LEU A 3 -12.66 -7.89 23.86
C LEU A 3 -12.73 -7.19 25.21
N THR A 4 -13.21 -7.88 26.25
CA THR A 4 -13.33 -7.32 27.61
C THR A 4 -12.36 -7.94 28.62
N TYR A 5 -11.62 -8.98 28.23
CA TYR A 5 -10.74 -9.74 29.12
C TYR A 5 -9.40 -10.01 28.42
N ILE A 6 -8.30 -9.65 29.09
CA ILE A 6 -6.95 -10.08 28.72
C ILE A 6 -6.15 -10.43 29.98
N ASN A 7 -5.46 -11.56 29.92
CA ASN A 7 -4.44 -11.94 30.90
C ASN A 7 -3.23 -12.54 30.17
N VAL A 8 -2.17 -11.76 30.09
CA VAL A 8 -0.89 -12.13 29.47
C VAL A 8 0.28 -11.94 30.44
N SER A 9 -0.01 -11.83 31.74
CA SER A 9 0.98 -11.56 32.79
C SER A 9 2.06 -12.64 32.95
N GLY A 10 1.81 -13.85 32.48
CA GLY A 10 2.76 -14.97 32.52
C GLY A 10 3.80 -15.00 31.41
N ASN A 11 3.80 -14.04 30.49
CA ASN A 11 4.79 -13.96 29.41
C ASN A 11 6.04 -13.21 29.84
N THR A 12 7.20 -13.60 29.29
CA THR A 12 8.54 -13.09 29.66
C THR A 12 8.71 -11.57 29.49
N ASP A 13 7.90 -10.94 28.63
CA ASP A 13 7.98 -9.51 28.30
C ASP A 13 6.77 -8.69 28.76
N ALA A 14 5.96 -9.23 29.67
CA ALA A 14 4.87 -8.49 30.28
C ALA A 14 5.42 -7.40 31.26
N PRO A 15 4.79 -6.20 31.33
CA PRO A 15 3.55 -5.84 30.64
C PRO A 15 3.76 -5.37 29.19
N PHE A 16 2.86 -5.77 28.30
CA PHE A 16 2.83 -5.28 26.91
C PHE A 16 2.08 -3.96 26.80
N GLU A 17 2.60 -3.04 26.00
CA GLU A 17 1.92 -1.78 25.67
C GLU A 17 0.80 -2.03 24.65
N ILE A 18 -0.44 -1.58 24.96
CA ILE A 18 -1.59 -1.70 24.06
C ILE A 18 -2.27 -0.32 23.87
N PRO A 19 -3.03 -0.11 22.78
CA PRO A 19 -3.76 1.14 22.56
C PRO A 19 -4.63 1.52 23.77
N ALA A 20 -4.65 2.81 24.13
CA ALA A 20 -5.34 3.29 25.33
C ALA A 20 -6.84 2.95 25.35
N ASP A 21 -7.52 3.01 24.20
CA ASP A 21 -8.95 2.66 24.10
C ASP A 21 -9.19 1.17 24.33
N LEU A 22 -8.33 0.32 23.75
CA LEU A 22 -8.34 -1.11 24.02
C LEU A 22 -8.04 -1.37 25.51
N TYR A 23 -7.14 -0.62 26.13
CA TYR A 23 -6.87 -0.73 27.56
C TYR A 23 -8.08 -0.31 28.43
N ASN A 24 -8.84 0.70 28.00
CA ASN A 24 -9.97 1.26 28.73
C ASN A 24 -11.25 0.41 28.65
N GLN A 25 -11.45 -0.35 27.55
CA GLN A 25 -12.60 -1.26 27.42
C GLN A 25 -12.46 -2.58 28.21
N LEU A 26 -11.24 -2.91 28.65
CA LEU A 26 -10.96 -4.16 29.35
C LEU A 26 -11.43 -4.12 30.81
N THR A 27 -12.25 -5.10 31.19
CA THR A 27 -12.61 -5.39 32.59
C THR A 27 -11.50 -6.14 33.33
N THR A 28 -10.65 -6.88 32.62
CA THR A 28 -9.44 -7.52 33.16
C THR A 28 -8.28 -7.26 32.22
N LYS A 29 -7.15 -6.78 32.76
CA LYS A 29 -6.02 -6.24 32.01
C LYS A 29 -4.66 -6.64 32.61
N GLU A 30 -4.51 -7.94 32.90
CA GLU A 30 -3.29 -8.46 33.51
C GLU A 30 -2.17 -8.63 32.47
N GLY A 31 -0.98 -8.09 32.75
CA GLY A 31 0.16 -8.17 31.83
C GLY A 31 0.13 -7.18 30.66
N VAL A 32 -0.73 -6.15 30.71
CA VAL A 32 -0.73 -5.04 29.76
C VAL A 32 -0.64 -3.69 30.48
N ILE A 33 -0.08 -2.69 29.81
CA ILE A 33 -0.11 -1.29 30.21
C ILE A 33 -0.75 -0.46 29.10
N ALA A 34 -1.43 0.62 29.49
CA ALA A 34 -1.89 1.60 28.51
C ALA A 34 -0.65 2.22 27.85
N GLY A 35 -0.62 2.22 26.52
CA GLY A 35 0.36 3.02 25.83
C GLY A 35 0.21 4.49 26.15
N ASN A 36 1.32 5.24 26.08
CA ASN A 36 1.28 6.67 26.29
C ASN A 36 0.19 7.23 25.39
N SER A 37 -0.87 7.76 26.00
CA SER A 37 -1.79 8.67 25.35
C SER A 37 -0.99 9.95 25.09
N ASN A 38 -0.10 9.89 24.10
CA ASN A 38 0.15 11.07 23.30
C ASN A 38 -1.24 11.54 22.94
N PRO A 39 -1.66 12.77 23.31
CA PRO A 39 -3.01 13.22 23.03
C PRO A 39 -3.24 12.89 21.57
N GLU A 40 -4.18 11.96 21.31
CA GLU A 40 -4.54 11.68 19.93
C GLU A 40 -4.82 13.06 19.36
N PRO A 41 -4.10 13.48 18.31
CA PRO A 41 -4.52 14.68 17.65
C PRO A 41 -5.99 14.41 17.30
N GLU A 42 -6.91 15.34 17.65
CA GLU A 42 -8.38 15.15 17.62
C GLU A 42 -8.79 14.04 16.65
N ASP A 43 -9.58 13.03 17.06
CA ASP A 43 -9.93 11.77 16.34
C ASP A 43 -9.82 11.78 14.79
N ASP A 44 -10.06 12.90 14.14
CA ASP A 44 -9.76 13.21 12.74
C ASP A 44 -8.29 13.50 12.34
N LYS A 45 -7.28 13.31 13.19
CA LYS A 45 -5.86 13.63 12.87
C LYS A 45 -4.95 12.41 13.08
N TYR A 46 -3.84 12.35 12.34
CA TYR A 46 -2.90 11.24 12.42
C TYR A 46 -1.45 11.71 12.21
N ILE A 47 -0.50 11.23 13.02
CA ILE A 47 0.92 11.56 12.86
C ILE A 47 1.50 10.67 11.76
N LEU A 48 2.05 11.27 10.71
CA LEU A 48 2.76 10.54 9.66
C LEU A 48 4.21 10.28 10.08
N ASN A 49 4.55 9.00 10.17
CA ASN A 49 5.89 8.58 10.60
C ASN A 49 6.95 8.71 9.51
N ASP A 50 6.55 8.68 8.24
CA ASP A 50 7.45 8.95 7.11
C ASP A 50 7.38 10.42 6.72
N LYS A 51 8.46 11.15 7.01
CA LYS A 51 8.55 12.58 6.72
C LYS A 51 8.49 12.88 5.22
N ALA A 52 9.07 12.01 4.38
CA ALA A 52 9.03 12.20 2.93
C ALA A 52 7.60 12.01 2.39
N PHE A 53 6.82 11.09 2.96
CA PHE A 53 5.41 10.94 2.64
C PHE A 53 4.62 12.19 3.06
N GLY A 54 4.80 12.64 4.30
CA GLY A 54 4.10 13.81 4.83
C GLY A 54 4.38 15.09 4.05
N GLU A 55 5.66 15.42 3.80
CA GLU A 55 6.01 16.62 3.03
C GLU A 55 5.54 16.53 1.57
N TYR A 56 5.51 15.33 0.99
CA TYR A 56 4.96 15.13 -0.34
C TYR A 56 3.46 15.46 -0.39
N LEU A 57 2.68 15.02 0.60
CA LEU A 57 1.27 15.37 0.71
C LEU A 57 1.07 16.89 0.87
N ILE A 58 1.87 17.52 1.74
CA ILE A 58 1.85 18.98 1.93
C ILE A 58 2.14 19.71 0.62
N HIS A 59 3.21 19.31 -0.09
CA HIS A 59 3.57 19.94 -1.36
C HIS A 59 2.48 19.75 -2.41
N ASN A 60 1.98 18.52 -2.58
CA ASN A 60 0.93 18.22 -3.55
C ASN A 60 -0.38 18.96 -3.23
N SER A 61 -0.64 19.30 -1.97
CA SER A 61 -1.81 20.11 -1.57
C SER A 61 -1.73 21.57 -2.04
N LYS A 62 -0.56 22.03 -2.49
CA LYS A 62 -0.29 23.40 -2.94
C LYS A 62 -0.09 23.52 -4.45
N LEU A 63 -0.18 22.42 -5.20
CA LEU A 63 -0.07 22.46 -6.66
C LEU A 63 -1.22 23.29 -7.30
N GLU A 64 -1.03 23.69 -8.54
CA GLU A 64 -2.05 24.44 -9.27
C GLU A 64 -3.29 23.60 -9.58
N ALA A 65 -4.44 24.27 -9.72
CA ALA A 65 -5.66 23.59 -10.15
C ALA A 65 -5.48 22.98 -11.55
N GLY A 66 -5.86 21.71 -11.70
CA GLY A 66 -5.69 20.95 -12.93
C GLY A 66 -4.41 20.12 -13.01
N ASP A 67 -3.49 20.26 -12.04
CA ASP A 67 -2.39 19.31 -11.88
C ASP A 67 -2.96 17.94 -11.44
N GLY A 68 -2.62 16.88 -12.17
CA GLY A 68 -3.12 15.52 -11.89
C GLY A 68 -2.66 14.95 -10.55
N ASN A 69 -1.65 15.55 -9.91
CA ASN A 69 -1.15 15.20 -8.59
C ASN A 69 -1.70 16.12 -7.48
N LYS A 70 -2.52 17.13 -7.80
CA LYS A 70 -3.09 18.06 -6.81
C LYS A 70 -3.91 17.29 -5.78
N LEU A 71 -3.53 17.45 -4.51
CA LEU A 71 -4.32 16.96 -3.38
C LEU A 71 -5.16 18.09 -2.76
N PRO A 72 -6.22 17.78 -2.02
CA PRO A 72 -6.98 18.79 -1.28
C PRO A 72 -6.08 19.61 -0.34
N GLU A 73 -6.32 20.92 -0.28
CA GLU A 73 -5.57 21.81 0.63
C GLU A 73 -5.78 21.42 2.09
N GLY A 74 -4.73 21.50 2.90
CA GLY A 74 -4.81 21.16 4.33
C GLY A 74 -4.79 19.66 4.64
N ILE A 75 -4.67 18.78 3.62
CA ILE A 75 -4.60 17.32 3.82
C ILE A 75 -3.52 16.91 4.82
N ALA A 76 -2.39 17.61 4.84
CA ALA A 76 -1.36 17.44 5.85
C ALA A 76 -0.76 18.81 6.22
N PHE A 77 -0.22 18.92 7.44
CA PHE A 77 0.42 20.13 7.94
C PHE A 77 1.45 19.81 9.03
N GLU A 78 2.43 20.69 9.22
CA GLU A 78 3.40 20.58 10.31
C GLU A 78 2.81 21.12 11.62
N SER A 79 2.97 20.37 12.71
CA SER A 79 2.62 20.80 14.07
C SER A 79 3.56 20.14 15.07
N ASP A 80 4.16 20.95 15.97
CA ASP A 80 5.03 20.49 17.05
C ASP A 80 6.15 19.53 16.61
N GLY A 81 6.74 19.81 15.45
CA GLY A 81 7.82 18.99 14.86
C GLY A 81 7.36 17.69 14.19
N ASN A 82 6.06 17.42 14.14
CA ASN A 82 5.46 16.29 13.44
C ASN A 82 4.75 16.75 12.16
N ILE A 83 4.51 15.82 11.24
CA ILE A 83 3.60 16.05 10.12
C ILE A 83 2.29 15.32 10.44
N ILE A 84 1.20 16.08 10.47
CA ILE A 84 -0.14 15.61 10.81
C ILE A 84 -0.96 15.50 9.53
N LEU A 85 -1.53 14.32 9.27
CA LEU A 85 -2.56 14.06 8.28
C LEU A 85 -3.92 14.44 8.87
N ASP A 86 -4.72 15.17 8.10
CA ASP A 86 -6.14 15.38 8.37
C ASP A 86 -6.96 14.25 7.74
N LYS A 87 -7.52 13.37 8.57
CA LYS A 87 -8.30 12.20 8.14
C LYS A 87 -9.57 12.63 7.40
N LYS A 88 -10.25 13.71 7.82
CA LYS A 88 -11.46 14.22 7.16
C LYS A 88 -11.18 14.71 5.75
N ILE A 89 -9.99 15.24 5.51
CA ILE A 89 -9.56 15.63 4.17
C ILE A 89 -9.04 14.42 3.39
N ALA A 90 -8.29 13.52 4.02
CA ALA A 90 -7.77 12.29 3.38
C ALA A 90 -8.89 11.42 2.79
N VAL A 91 -10.04 11.30 3.48
CA VAL A 91 -11.20 10.58 2.94
C VAL A 91 -11.80 11.21 1.68
N THR A 92 -11.46 12.45 1.31
CA THR A 92 -11.95 13.07 0.06
C THR A 92 -11.09 12.74 -1.16
N VAL A 93 -9.93 12.12 -0.97
CA VAL A 93 -9.00 11.80 -2.05
C VAL A 93 -9.49 10.57 -2.82
N ASN A 94 -9.65 10.72 -4.14
CA ASN A 94 -9.97 9.61 -5.04
C ASN A 94 -8.74 9.06 -5.78
N ILE A 95 -7.73 9.90 -6.01
CA ILE A 95 -6.53 9.54 -6.76
C ILE A 95 -5.32 9.93 -5.92
N LEU A 96 -4.44 8.97 -5.64
CA LEU A 96 -3.22 9.19 -4.86
C LEU A 96 -2.00 8.76 -5.66
N TYR A 97 -1.28 9.73 -6.21
CA TYR A 97 -0.05 9.51 -6.96
C TYR A 97 1.16 9.91 -6.13
N LEU A 98 1.95 8.93 -5.72
CA LEU A 98 3.18 9.08 -4.95
C LEU A 98 4.36 8.73 -5.84
N VAL A 99 4.83 9.73 -6.60
CA VAL A 99 5.90 9.59 -7.59
C VAL A 99 7.14 10.28 -7.07
N LYS A 100 8.26 9.55 -6.96
CA LYS A 100 9.56 10.08 -6.54
C LYS A 100 10.64 9.82 -7.58
N ASP A 101 10.33 9.85 -8.86
CA ASP A 101 11.35 9.75 -9.92
C ASP A 101 12.29 10.99 -9.93
N ASN A 102 13.31 10.96 -10.79
CA ASN A 102 14.31 12.03 -10.86
C ASN A 102 13.73 13.40 -11.25
N ALA A 103 12.67 13.44 -12.06
CA ALA A 103 12.04 14.70 -12.44
C ALA A 103 11.27 15.28 -11.26
N ARG A 104 10.47 14.44 -10.62
CA ARG A 104 9.65 14.84 -9.48
C ARG A 104 10.49 15.23 -8.26
N MET A 105 11.61 14.56 -8.01
CA MET A 105 12.54 14.97 -6.94
C MET A 105 13.16 16.36 -7.20
N LYS A 106 13.50 16.69 -8.45
CA LYS A 106 13.99 18.04 -8.81
C LYS A 106 12.92 19.12 -8.61
N GLU A 107 11.66 18.82 -8.95
CA GLU A 107 10.55 19.75 -8.71
C GLU A 107 10.34 20.00 -7.22
N LEU A 108 10.36 18.95 -6.40
CA LEU A 108 10.26 19.05 -4.94
C LEU A 108 11.43 19.86 -4.36
N GLU A 109 12.65 19.63 -4.86
CA GLU A 109 13.85 20.36 -4.43
C GLU A 109 13.76 21.85 -4.79
N ALA A 110 13.33 22.16 -6.01
CA ALA A 110 13.08 23.54 -6.45
C ALA A 110 11.96 24.23 -5.64
N ALA A 111 10.98 23.45 -5.15
CA ALA A 111 9.92 23.93 -4.26
C ALA A 111 10.35 24.02 -2.78
N GLY A 112 11.60 23.70 -2.45
CA GLY A 112 12.15 23.80 -1.09
C GLY A 112 11.70 22.69 -0.14
N VAL A 113 11.21 21.56 -0.66
CA VAL A 113 10.83 20.40 0.15
C VAL A 113 12.08 19.75 0.73
N GLN A 114 12.18 19.67 2.07
CA GLN A 114 13.42 19.23 2.75
C GLN A 114 13.80 17.79 2.40
N THR A 115 12.79 16.92 2.24
CA THR A 115 12.93 15.50 1.88
C THR A 115 12.84 15.26 0.37
N ALA A 116 13.04 16.28 -0.46
CA ALA A 116 12.92 16.18 -1.92
C ALA A 116 13.69 15.00 -2.52
N ASN A 117 14.91 14.75 -2.05
CA ASN A 117 15.78 13.66 -2.51
C ASN A 117 15.69 12.38 -1.65
N GLN A 118 14.78 12.33 -0.67
CA GLN A 118 14.49 11.12 0.12
C GLN A 118 13.27 10.41 -0.47
N LYS A 119 13.33 9.09 -0.62
CA LYS A 119 12.21 8.29 -1.13
C LYS A 119 11.21 8.00 -0.01
N ILE A 120 9.95 7.81 -0.37
CA ILE A 120 8.93 7.35 0.58
C ILE A 120 9.25 5.89 0.93
N ALA A 121 9.43 5.57 2.20
CA ALA A 121 9.78 4.24 2.68
C ALA A 121 8.61 3.57 3.42
N SER A 122 7.67 4.36 3.95
CA SER A 122 6.45 3.88 4.60
C SER A 122 5.22 4.66 4.12
N LEU A 123 4.10 3.94 3.99
CA LEU A 123 2.77 4.50 3.71
C LEU A 123 1.88 4.49 4.96
N ASP A 124 2.47 4.46 6.16
CA ASP A 124 1.72 4.60 7.39
C ASP A 124 0.83 5.87 7.34
N GLY A 125 -0.47 5.70 7.62
CA GLY A 125 -1.51 6.72 7.41
C GLY A 125 -2.35 6.52 6.13
N ILE A 126 -1.94 5.66 5.20
CA ILE A 126 -2.71 5.41 3.97
C ILE A 126 -4.09 4.80 4.24
N GLN A 127 -4.29 4.13 5.38
CA GLN A 127 -5.57 3.55 5.79
C GLN A 127 -6.72 4.57 5.89
N PHE A 128 -6.41 5.87 6.02
CA PHE A 128 -7.41 6.94 6.11
C PHE A 128 -7.89 7.45 4.74
N PHE A 129 -7.28 7.02 3.64
CA PHE A 129 -7.68 7.39 2.28
C PHE A 129 -8.83 6.50 1.77
N THR A 130 -9.90 6.37 2.55
CA THR A 130 -10.93 5.34 2.37
C THR A 130 -11.75 5.45 1.08
N ASN A 131 -11.71 6.60 0.38
CA ASN A 131 -12.35 6.81 -0.92
C ASN A 131 -11.40 6.72 -2.12
N VAL A 132 -10.13 6.34 -1.91
CA VAL A 132 -9.18 6.22 -3.00
C VAL A 132 -9.59 5.09 -3.94
N THR A 133 -9.66 5.40 -5.23
CA THR A 133 -9.99 4.46 -6.31
C THR A 133 -8.78 4.11 -7.15
N GLU A 134 -7.77 4.99 -7.18
CA GLU A 134 -6.52 4.79 -7.93
C GLU A 134 -5.30 5.19 -7.11
N ILE A 135 -4.31 4.29 -7.06
CA ILE A 135 -3.01 4.54 -6.44
C ILE A 135 -1.90 4.31 -7.47
N LYS A 136 -0.96 5.27 -7.56
CA LYS A 136 0.32 5.11 -8.24
C LYS A 136 1.48 5.26 -7.26
N LEU A 137 2.34 4.25 -7.17
CA LEU A 137 3.55 4.25 -6.32
C LEU A 137 4.77 4.09 -7.22
N THR A 138 5.43 5.19 -7.57
CA THR A 138 6.53 5.16 -8.55
C THR A 138 7.83 5.64 -7.94
N SER A 139 8.88 4.80 -8.04
CA SER A 139 10.25 5.12 -7.63
C SER A 139 10.37 5.47 -6.14
N ASN A 140 9.66 4.75 -5.27
CA ASN A 140 9.76 4.84 -3.82
C ASN A 140 10.63 3.70 -3.24
N GLN A 141 10.84 3.69 -1.92
CA GLN A 141 11.61 2.67 -1.20
C GLN A 141 10.71 1.80 -0.31
N LEU A 142 9.49 1.54 -0.76
CA LEU A 142 8.56 0.65 -0.05
C LEU A 142 9.13 -0.77 -0.04
N THR A 143 9.26 -1.35 1.14
CA THR A 143 9.89 -2.67 1.36
C THR A 143 8.98 -3.58 2.16
N GLY A 144 9.24 -4.88 2.06
CA GLY A 144 8.51 -5.87 2.85
C GLY A 144 7.04 -5.99 2.43
N LYS A 145 6.17 -6.04 3.44
CA LYS A 145 4.72 -6.17 3.27
C LYS A 145 4.06 -4.83 3.01
N LEU A 146 3.27 -4.76 1.94
CA LEU A 146 2.31 -3.70 1.70
C LEU A 146 0.88 -4.27 1.74
N ASP A 147 0.13 -3.88 2.76
CA ASP A 147 -1.27 -4.28 2.91
C ASP A 147 -2.18 -3.11 2.53
N LEU A 148 -2.99 -3.30 1.48
CA LEU A 148 -3.98 -2.33 1.01
C LEU A 148 -5.41 -2.86 1.12
N SER A 149 -5.63 -3.97 1.84
CA SER A 149 -6.93 -4.65 1.94
C SER A 149 -8.04 -3.77 2.52
N MET A 150 -7.68 -2.79 3.35
CA MET A 150 -8.62 -1.82 3.93
C MET A 150 -9.18 -0.81 2.92
N LEU A 151 -8.50 -0.60 1.78
CA LEU A 151 -8.88 0.37 0.76
C LEU A 151 -9.96 -0.22 -0.17
N THR A 152 -11.14 -0.49 0.40
CA THR A 152 -12.25 -1.23 -0.23
C THR A 152 -12.81 -0.62 -1.52
N LYS A 153 -12.42 0.61 -1.87
CA LYS A 153 -12.79 1.30 -3.11
C LYS A 153 -11.67 1.34 -4.16
N LEU A 154 -10.47 0.87 -3.82
CA LEU A 154 -9.33 0.84 -4.73
C LEU A 154 -9.61 -0.14 -5.88
N THR A 155 -9.59 0.38 -7.10
CA THR A 155 -9.82 -0.41 -8.32
C THR A 155 -8.55 -0.52 -9.15
N THR A 156 -7.67 0.49 -9.10
CA THR A 156 -6.42 0.52 -9.86
C THR A 156 -5.22 0.73 -8.95
N LEU A 157 -4.28 -0.20 -9.02
CA LEU A 157 -2.98 -0.12 -8.36
C LEU A 157 -1.88 -0.26 -9.40
N GLU A 158 -1.07 0.78 -9.57
CA GLU A 158 0.13 0.75 -10.40
C GLU A 158 1.37 1.07 -9.56
N MET A 159 2.32 0.15 -9.53
CA MET A 159 3.54 0.24 -8.74
C MET A 159 4.74 0.03 -9.65
N ASN A 160 5.73 0.91 -9.60
CA ASN A 160 6.95 0.75 -10.38
C ASN A 160 8.15 1.17 -9.55
N SER A 161 9.23 0.40 -9.65
CA SER A 161 10.49 0.72 -8.95
C SER A 161 10.32 0.84 -7.43
N ASN A 162 9.67 -0.16 -6.83
CA ASN A 162 9.58 -0.39 -5.38
C ASN A 162 10.21 -1.75 -5.02
N PHE A 163 10.24 -2.09 -3.74
CA PHE A 163 10.84 -3.31 -3.19
C PHE A 163 9.87 -4.14 -2.33
N VAL A 164 8.58 -4.14 -2.66
CA VAL A 164 7.53 -4.87 -1.95
C VAL A 164 7.61 -6.36 -2.31
N ASN A 165 7.70 -7.23 -1.31
CA ASN A 165 7.80 -8.68 -1.51
C ASN A 165 6.56 -9.45 -1.04
N GLU A 166 5.69 -8.81 -0.28
CA GLU A 166 4.37 -9.31 0.08
C GLU A 166 3.36 -8.19 -0.19
N LEU A 167 2.38 -8.46 -1.05
CA LEU A 167 1.35 -7.49 -1.42
C LEU A 167 -0.03 -8.09 -1.12
N ILE A 168 -0.84 -7.36 -0.36
CA ILE A 168 -2.24 -7.71 -0.10
C ILE A 168 -3.12 -6.60 -0.70
N VAL A 169 -4.07 -6.99 -1.54
CA VAL A 169 -4.93 -6.06 -2.28
C VAL A 169 -6.40 -6.24 -1.90
N PRO A 170 -7.23 -5.19 -2.02
CA PRO A 170 -8.64 -5.28 -1.70
C PRO A 170 -9.42 -6.04 -2.80
N PRO A 171 -10.52 -6.72 -2.46
CA PRO A 171 -11.36 -7.46 -3.43
C PRO A 171 -11.87 -6.65 -4.63
N SER A 172 -11.98 -5.33 -4.47
CA SER A 172 -12.43 -4.38 -5.50
C SER A 172 -11.44 -4.17 -6.64
N LEU A 173 -10.20 -4.66 -6.52
CA LEU A 173 -9.15 -4.37 -7.50
C LEU A 173 -9.50 -4.96 -8.87
N THR A 174 -9.56 -4.09 -9.88
CA THR A 174 -9.79 -4.46 -11.28
C THR A 174 -8.48 -4.52 -12.06
N ARG A 175 -7.49 -3.70 -11.67
CA ARG A 175 -6.21 -3.57 -12.36
C ARG A 175 -5.05 -3.56 -11.39
N LEU A 176 -4.13 -4.50 -11.60
CA LEU A 176 -2.88 -4.61 -10.87
C LEU A 176 -1.71 -4.53 -11.85
N ARG A 177 -0.81 -3.56 -11.65
CA ARG A 177 0.48 -3.51 -12.32
C ARG A 177 1.58 -3.32 -11.28
N TYR A 178 2.53 -4.24 -11.24
CA TYR A 178 3.74 -4.06 -10.44
C TYR A 178 4.96 -4.52 -11.23
N ALA A 179 5.92 -3.61 -11.40
CA ALA A 179 7.29 -3.94 -11.76
C ALA A 179 8.21 -3.57 -10.59
N ALA A 180 8.85 -4.58 -9.97
CA ALA A 180 9.89 -4.35 -8.97
C ALA A 180 11.05 -3.51 -9.55
N SER A 181 11.78 -2.85 -8.67
CA SER A 181 12.98 -2.12 -9.10
C SER A 181 14.02 -3.05 -9.71
N THR A 182 14.61 -2.63 -10.82
CA THR A 182 15.73 -3.30 -11.48
C THR A 182 17.07 -2.70 -11.12
N SER A 183 17.11 -1.75 -10.16
CA SER A 183 18.35 -1.10 -9.75
C SER A 183 19.29 -2.09 -9.07
N ASP A 184 20.59 -1.99 -9.38
CA ASP A 184 21.64 -2.79 -8.75
C ASP A 184 21.79 -2.54 -7.23
N SER A 185 21.28 -1.40 -6.74
CA SER A 185 21.27 -1.06 -5.31
C SER A 185 19.99 -1.49 -4.59
N ALA A 186 19.03 -2.09 -5.31
CA ALA A 186 17.81 -2.58 -4.71
C ALA A 186 18.08 -3.82 -3.84
N PRO A 187 17.38 -4.00 -2.70
CA PRO A 187 17.61 -5.15 -1.85
C PRO A 187 17.21 -6.46 -2.55
N ASP A 188 17.84 -7.57 -2.17
CA ASP A 188 17.60 -8.88 -2.79
C ASP A 188 16.18 -9.41 -2.56
N ASN A 189 15.52 -8.98 -1.48
CA ASN A 189 14.15 -9.36 -1.17
C ASN A 189 13.10 -8.40 -1.76
N ARG A 190 13.35 -7.81 -2.93
CA ARG A 190 12.47 -6.79 -3.53
C ARG A 190 11.32 -7.31 -4.39
N TRP A 191 11.34 -8.59 -4.73
CA TRP A 191 10.38 -9.19 -5.65
C TRP A 191 9.26 -9.89 -4.88
N LEU A 192 8.04 -9.81 -5.42
CA LEU A 192 6.96 -10.68 -4.98
C LEU A 192 7.37 -12.15 -5.16
N ILE A 193 7.16 -12.94 -4.10
CA ILE A 193 7.27 -14.41 -4.13
C ILE A 193 5.90 -15.08 -4.23
N SER A 194 4.85 -14.37 -3.81
CA SER A 194 3.46 -14.81 -3.86
C SER A 194 2.50 -13.63 -4.03
N ILE A 195 1.31 -13.92 -4.55
CA ILE A 195 0.18 -13.01 -4.60
C ILE A 195 -1.11 -13.86 -4.60
N ASP A 196 -2.01 -13.59 -3.66
CA ASP A 196 -3.30 -14.27 -3.57
C ASP A 196 -4.40 -13.38 -4.16
N LEU A 197 -4.82 -13.69 -5.39
CA LEU A 197 -5.90 -12.97 -6.06
C LEU A 197 -7.24 -13.70 -5.94
N SER A 198 -7.33 -14.78 -5.16
CA SER A 198 -8.54 -15.63 -5.07
C SER A 198 -9.79 -14.86 -4.61
N LYS A 199 -9.61 -13.69 -3.99
CA LYS A 199 -10.67 -12.79 -3.51
C LYS A 199 -10.92 -11.59 -4.44
N ASN A 200 -10.38 -11.58 -5.65
CA ASN A 200 -10.50 -10.48 -6.62
C ASN A 200 -11.33 -10.88 -7.85
N PRO A 201 -12.64 -11.14 -7.72
CA PRO A 201 -13.47 -11.67 -8.81
C PRO A 201 -13.62 -10.70 -10.00
N THR A 202 -13.36 -9.41 -9.79
CA THR A 202 -13.49 -8.34 -10.79
C THR A 202 -12.18 -7.97 -11.47
N ILE A 203 -11.08 -8.66 -11.16
CA ILE A 203 -9.77 -8.34 -11.75
C ILE A 203 -9.78 -8.65 -13.25
N ASN A 204 -9.45 -7.64 -14.06
CA ASN A 204 -9.38 -7.75 -15.52
C ASN A 204 -7.95 -7.70 -16.07
N HIS A 205 -7.01 -7.16 -15.29
CA HIS A 205 -5.65 -6.89 -15.72
C HIS A 205 -4.63 -7.21 -14.64
N ILE A 206 -3.79 -8.21 -14.89
CA ILE A 206 -2.66 -8.62 -14.03
C ILE A 206 -1.37 -8.43 -14.81
N HIS A 207 -0.52 -7.50 -14.38
CA HIS A 207 0.79 -7.25 -14.96
C HIS A 207 1.86 -7.30 -13.87
N LEU A 208 2.50 -8.45 -13.71
CA LEU A 208 3.52 -8.75 -12.70
C LEU A 208 4.77 -9.37 -13.35
N PRO A 209 5.40 -8.73 -14.36
CA PRO A 209 6.58 -9.29 -15.01
C PRO A 209 7.80 -9.26 -14.09
N ASN A 210 8.72 -10.20 -14.28
CA ASN A 210 10.06 -10.24 -13.65
C ASN A 210 10.03 -10.16 -12.12
N HIS A 211 9.06 -10.82 -11.49
CA HIS A 211 9.04 -11.10 -10.06
C HIS A 211 9.59 -12.51 -9.78
N HIS A 212 9.51 -12.99 -8.54
CA HIS A 212 9.91 -14.34 -8.14
C HIS A 212 8.70 -15.19 -7.77
N LEU A 213 7.56 -14.99 -8.44
CA LEU A 213 6.35 -15.75 -8.16
C LEU A 213 6.59 -17.24 -8.42
N THR A 214 6.23 -18.06 -7.44
CA THR A 214 6.25 -19.52 -7.54
C THR A 214 4.90 -20.07 -7.95
N LYS A 215 4.86 -21.32 -8.40
CA LYS A 215 3.63 -22.00 -8.82
C LYS A 215 2.56 -22.03 -7.72
N ASP A 216 2.97 -22.26 -6.48
CA ASP A 216 2.07 -22.25 -5.32
C ASP A 216 1.80 -20.82 -4.80
N GLY A 217 2.66 -19.86 -5.17
CA GLY A 217 2.59 -18.47 -4.76
C GLY A 217 1.64 -17.63 -5.62
N PHE A 218 1.43 -17.97 -6.90
CA PHE A 218 0.52 -17.24 -7.79
C PHE A 218 -0.87 -17.86 -7.81
N LYS A 219 -1.80 -17.29 -7.02
CA LYS A 219 -3.19 -17.78 -7.00
C LYS A 219 -4.09 -16.88 -7.85
N LEU A 220 -4.73 -17.50 -8.85
CA LEU A 220 -5.71 -16.87 -9.72
C LEU A 220 -6.98 -16.45 -8.97
N PRO A 221 -7.75 -15.48 -9.51
CA PRO A 221 -9.05 -15.13 -8.94
C PRO A 221 -10.05 -16.28 -9.00
N GLY A 222 -10.91 -16.38 -7.97
CA GLY A 222 -11.89 -17.46 -7.86
C GLY A 222 -12.88 -17.52 -9.02
N THR A 223 -13.14 -16.38 -9.66
CA THR A 223 -13.79 -16.26 -10.97
C THR A 223 -12.93 -15.36 -11.85
N PHE A 224 -12.92 -15.63 -13.15
CA PHE A 224 -12.08 -14.89 -14.09
C PHE A 224 -12.88 -14.32 -15.26
N SER A 225 -14.20 -14.10 -15.14
CA SER A 225 -15.04 -13.64 -16.26
C SER A 225 -14.56 -12.33 -16.89
N GLU A 226 -13.98 -11.43 -16.08
CA GLU A 226 -13.48 -10.14 -16.54
C GLU A 226 -11.99 -10.18 -16.94
N LEU A 227 -11.27 -11.27 -16.68
CA LEU A 227 -9.81 -11.34 -16.82
C LEU A 227 -9.38 -11.49 -18.27
N THR A 228 -9.00 -10.38 -18.91
CA THR A 228 -8.58 -10.35 -20.32
C THR A 228 -7.07 -10.19 -20.49
N TYR A 229 -6.34 -9.81 -19.45
CA TYR A 229 -4.91 -9.54 -19.53
C TYR A 229 -4.14 -10.21 -18.38
N ILE A 230 -3.19 -11.08 -18.74
CA ILE A 230 -2.16 -11.61 -17.84
C ILE A 230 -0.78 -11.44 -18.48
N ASN A 231 0.11 -10.77 -17.76
CA ASN A 231 1.55 -10.86 -17.97
C ASN A 231 2.25 -11.18 -16.65
N VAL A 232 2.76 -12.40 -16.57
CA VAL A 232 3.59 -12.92 -15.47
C VAL A 232 4.89 -13.49 -16.03
N SER A 233 5.34 -13.00 -17.17
CA SER A 233 6.59 -13.42 -17.81
C SER A 233 7.81 -13.09 -16.93
N GLY A 234 8.86 -13.90 -17.05
CA GLY A 234 10.10 -13.69 -16.29
C GLY A 234 10.01 -14.00 -14.79
N ASN A 235 8.90 -14.57 -14.33
CA ASN A 235 8.80 -15.10 -12.97
C ASN A 235 9.52 -16.44 -12.83
N THR A 236 9.91 -16.80 -11.60
CA THR A 236 10.68 -18.02 -11.28
C THR A 236 10.08 -19.28 -11.91
N ASP A 237 8.78 -19.47 -11.77
CA ASP A 237 8.08 -20.66 -12.28
C ASP A 237 7.26 -20.40 -13.57
N ALA A 238 7.51 -19.27 -14.25
CA ALA A 238 6.86 -19.02 -15.53
C ALA A 238 7.41 -19.96 -16.64
N PRO A 239 6.56 -20.49 -17.53
CA PRO A 239 5.14 -20.18 -17.64
C PRO A 239 4.26 -20.95 -16.64
N PHE A 240 3.25 -20.28 -16.09
CA PHE A 240 2.26 -20.89 -15.20
C PHE A 240 1.14 -21.58 -15.98
N THR A 241 0.80 -22.79 -15.58
CA THR A 241 -0.37 -23.51 -16.10
C THR A 241 -1.66 -22.88 -15.57
N ILE A 242 -2.59 -22.54 -16.47
CA ILE A 242 -3.90 -21.94 -16.14
C ILE A 242 -5.05 -22.67 -16.84
N PRO A 243 -6.30 -22.57 -16.34
CA PRO A 243 -7.44 -23.24 -16.96
C PRO A 243 -7.61 -22.89 -18.45
N ALA A 244 -7.88 -23.88 -19.29
CA ALA A 244 -8.01 -23.69 -20.74
C ALA A 244 -9.07 -22.63 -21.12
N ALA A 245 -10.17 -22.55 -20.36
CA ALA A 245 -11.20 -21.53 -20.56
C ALA A 245 -10.66 -20.11 -20.34
N LEU A 246 -9.86 -19.90 -19.28
CA LEU A 246 -9.19 -18.63 -19.03
C LEU A 246 -8.16 -18.34 -20.12
N PHE A 247 -7.31 -19.30 -20.49
CA PHE A 247 -6.31 -19.11 -21.53
C PHE A 247 -6.93 -18.69 -22.88
N GLY A 248 -8.12 -19.23 -23.20
CA GLY A 248 -8.86 -18.93 -24.42
C GLY A 248 -9.45 -17.51 -24.48
N GLN A 249 -9.77 -16.88 -23.35
CA GLN A 249 -10.34 -15.53 -23.30
C GLN A 249 -9.28 -14.41 -23.19
N LEU A 250 -8.04 -14.74 -22.83
CA LEU A 250 -6.99 -13.74 -22.67
C LEU A 250 -6.59 -13.09 -24.00
N GLU A 251 -6.59 -11.77 -24.04
CA GLU A 251 -6.01 -10.96 -25.12
C GLU A 251 -4.48 -10.89 -24.99
N THR A 252 -3.98 -10.85 -23.74
CA THR A 252 -2.54 -10.96 -23.41
C THR A 252 -2.33 -12.09 -22.42
N LYS A 253 -1.35 -12.96 -22.70
CA LYS A 253 -1.11 -14.22 -21.98
C LYS A 253 0.37 -14.53 -21.86
N ASP A 254 1.14 -13.53 -21.45
CA ASP A 254 2.59 -13.66 -21.33
C ASP A 254 2.96 -14.39 -20.04
N GLY A 255 3.79 -15.42 -20.13
CA GLY A 255 4.21 -16.21 -18.97
C GLY A 255 3.15 -17.20 -18.47
N VAL A 256 2.16 -17.55 -19.28
CA VAL A 256 1.17 -18.61 -18.97
C VAL A 256 1.04 -19.62 -20.11
N ILE A 257 0.61 -20.84 -19.77
CA ILE A 257 0.26 -21.91 -20.71
C ILE A 257 -1.08 -22.54 -20.31
N SER A 258 -1.82 -23.09 -21.28
CA SER A 258 -3.05 -23.84 -21.01
C SER A 258 -2.75 -25.16 -20.30
N GLU A 259 -3.62 -25.56 -19.37
CA GLU A 259 -3.83 -26.96 -18.96
C GLU A 259 -4.09 -27.90 -20.15
#